data_AF-A0A257W1N2-F1
#
_entry.id   AF-A0A257W1N2-F1
#
_cell.length_a   1.000
_cell.length_b   1.000
_cell.length_c   1.000
_cell.angle_alpha   90.00
_cell.angle_beta   90.00
_cell.angle_gamma   90.00
#
_symmetry.space_group_name_H-M   'P 1'
#
loop_
_entity.id
_entity.type
_entity.pdbx_description
1 polymer ?
#
loop_
_entity_poly.entity_id
_entity_poly.type
_entity_poly.pdbx_seq_one_letter_code
_entity_poly.pdbx_strand_id
1 'polypeptide(L)'
;MLDEETLQRNVAGVKAQLERFLDFDPAHPNAAEMANNYDWFRDISFIDFLRDVGKHITVNYMMAKDSVKKRIDGVTGISYTEFAYQLMQGYDFYWLYKNKQCKMQMGGSDQWGNMTTGTELIRRKAGGEAFVFTNPLITKADGGKFGKTESGNIWLDANKTTPYQFYQFWLNATDTDAEKWIRIFTFLTQPVVNDLIAEHQTDPSKRLLQKKLAEEVTRLVHGQEELEKALETTAKLFANQSAPAESLSREDLENMEGVIKFNFPKARLEEGIDIVSFLADTTIFPSKGEARKMVQGGGVSINRKKVEDVAFKVETSLLLHGEYLLIQKGKKSYYLVNFS
;
A
#
# COMPACT_ATOMS: atom_id res chain seq x y z
N MET A 1 -16.10 -14.34 -6.23
CA MET A 1 -16.41 -13.11 -5.47
C MET A 1 -16.08 -13.37 -4.02
N LEU A 2 -15.80 -12.32 -3.24
CA LEU A 2 -15.58 -12.45 -1.79
C LEU A 2 -16.91 -12.72 -1.10
N ASP A 3 -16.90 -13.54 -0.04
CA ASP A 3 -18.06 -13.73 0.83
C ASP A 3 -18.32 -12.49 1.72
N GLU A 4 -19.51 -12.44 2.31
CA GLU A 4 -19.96 -11.33 3.14
C GLU A 4 -19.07 -11.13 4.37
N GLU A 5 -18.65 -12.22 5.03
CA GLU A 5 -17.77 -12.18 6.19
C GLU A 5 -16.44 -11.50 5.85
N THR A 6 -15.83 -11.88 4.72
CA THR A 6 -14.59 -11.28 4.21
C THR A 6 -14.80 -9.81 3.86
N LEU A 7 -15.93 -9.44 3.27
CA LEU A 7 -16.25 -8.05 2.95
C LEU A 7 -16.37 -7.20 4.21
N GLN A 8 -17.09 -7.69 5.24
CA GLN A 8 -17.24 -6.97 6.51
C GLN A 8 -15.90 -6.76 7.22
N ARG A 9 -15.06 -7.81 7.25
CA ARG A 9 -13.69 -7.69 7.78
C ARG A 9 -12.87 -6.66 7.03
N ASN A 10 -12.96 -6.63 5.69
CA ASN A 10 -12.23 -5.66 4.88
C ASN A 10 -12.74 -4.23 5.11
N VAL A 11 -14.06 -4.02 5.19
CA VAL A 11 -14.67 -2.72 5.49
C VAL A 11 -14.20 -2.21 6.85
N ALA A 12 -14.20 -3.05 7.89
CA ALA A 12 -13.71 -2.69 9.21
C ALA A 12 -12.21 -2.32 9.19
N GLY A 13 -11.38 -3.09 8.47
CA GLY A 13 -9.96 -2.79 8.30
C GLY A 13 -9.70 -1.45 7.59
N VAL A 14 -10.46 -1.15 6.53
CA VAL A 14 -10.37 0.14 5.83
C VAL A 14 -10.85 1.29 6.72
N LYS A 15 -11.93 1.10 7.48
CA LYS A 15 -12.43 2.11 8.43
C LYS A 15 -11.37 2.51 9.44
N ALA A 16 -10.75 1.53 10.09
CA ALA A 16 -9.71 1.75 11.09
C ALA A 16 -8.49 2.51 10.51
N GLN A 17 -8.21 2.35 9.21
CA GLN A 17 -7.18 3.14 8.52
C GLN A 17 -7.65 4.56 8.24
N LEU A 18 -8.89 4.75 7.76
CA LEU A 18 -9.45 6.07 7.46
C LEU A 18 -9.56 6.98 8.70
N GLU A 19 -9.84 6.40 9.86
CA GLU A 19 -9.88 7.10 11.17
C GLU A 19 -8.53 7.74 11.55
N ARG A 20 -7.42 7.39 10.87
CA ARG A 20 -6.12 8.06 11.04
C ARG A 20 -6.01 9.35 10.22
N PHE A 21 -6.79 9.50 9.16
CA PHE A 21 -6.70 10.61 8.21
C PHE A 21 -7.89 11.57 8.30
N LEU A 22 -9.01 11.12 8.86
CA LEU A 22 -10.25 11.85 8.92
C LEU A 22 -10.80 11.83 10.36
N ASP A 23 -11.38 12.94 10.79
CA ASP A 23 -12.03 13.05 12.09
C ASP A 23 -13.50 12.60 12.00
N PHE A 24 -13.84 11.53 12.71
CA PHE A 24 -15.20 10.96 12.77
C PHE A 24 -15.98 11.39 14.02
N ASP A 25 -15.46 12.30 14.85
CA ASP A 25 -16.16 12.77 16.05
C ASP A 25 -17.43 13.56 15.67
N PRO A 26 -18.63 13.06 15.99
CA PRO A 26 -19.89 13.69 15.63
C PRO A 26 -20.12 15.04 16.32
N ALA A 27 -19.28 15.43 17.29
CA ALA A 27 -19.30 16.77 17.86
C ALA A 27 -18.87 17.85 16.84
N HIS A 28 -18.12 17.48 15.80
CA HIS A 28 -17.69 18.40 14.75
C HIS A 28 -18.77 18.54 13.65
N PRO A 29 -19.08 19.76 13.20
CA PRO A 29 -20.09 19.98 12.15
C PRO A 29 -19.69 19.41 10.78
N ASN A 30 -18.41 19.12 10.58
CA ASN A 30 -17.83 18.53 9.38
C ASN A 30 -17.20 17.15 9.65
N ALA A 31 -17.71 16.43 10.66
CA ALA A 31 -17.29 15.07 10.95
C ALA A 31 -17.39 14.18 9.70
N ALA A 32 -16.39 13.33 9.51
CA ALA A 32 -16.37 12.36 8.44
C ALA A 32 -17.49 11.33 8.62
N GLU A 33 -18.07 10.90 7.51
CA GLU A 33 -19.07 9.83 7.48
C GLU A 33 -18.58 8.71 6.58
N MET A 34 -18.62 7.48 7.07
CA MET A 34 -18.34 6.29 6.26
C MET A 34 -19.67 5.73 5.75
N ALA A 35 -19.94 5.92 4.46
CA ALA A 35 -21.11 5.34 3.79
C ALA A 35 -20.76 4.02 3.11
N ASN A 36 -21.69 3.06 3.13
CA ASN A 36 -21.55 1.78 2.42
C ASN A 36 -22.63 1.69 1.33
N ASN A 37 -22.24 1.58 0.07
CA ASN A 37 -23.21 1.56 -1.03
C ASN A 37 -24.09 0.31 -1.06
N TYR A 38 -23.68 -0.74 -0.34
CA TYR A 38 -24.55 -1.88 -0.06
C TYR A 38 -25.88 -1.46 0.58
N ASP A 39 -25.90 -0.41 1.39
CA ASP A 39 -27.09 0.03 2.13
C ASP A 39 -28.23 0.47 1.21
N TRP A 40 -27.93 1.00 0.03
CA TRP A 40 -28.96 1.35 -0.96
C TRP A 40 -29.08 0.35 -2.10
N PHE A 41 -28.03 -0.43 -2.40
CA PHE A 41 -28.11 -1.45 -3.44
C PHE A 41 -28.78 -2.75 -3.00
N ARG A 42 -28.77 -3.10 -1.71
CA ARG A 42 -29.41 -4.34 -1.25
C ARG A 42 -30.93 -4.33 -1.45
N ASP A 43 -31.54 -3.15 -1.44
CA ASP A 43 -32.98 -2.95 -1.50
C ASP A 43 -33.49 -2.57 -2.91
N ILE A 44 -32.59 -2.37 -3.89
CA ILE A 44 -32.97 -2.04 -5.27
C ILE A 44 -33.06 -3.31 -6.12
N SER A 45 -34.24 -3.59 -6.68
CA SER A 45 -34.38 -4.69 -7.63
C SER A 45 -33.66 -4.36 -8.95
N PHE A 46 -33.23 -5.39 -9.68
CA PHE A 46 -32.61 -5.19 -10.99
C PHE A 46 -33.53 -4.43 -11.97
N ILE A 47 -34.84 -4.72 -11.94
CA ILE A 47 -35.83 -4.04 -12.78
C ILE A 47 -35.94 -2.56 -12.40
N ASP A 48 -36.01 -2.25 -11.11
CA ASP A 48 -36.06 -0.87 -10.63
C ASP A 48 -34.78 -0.12 -11.00
N PHE A 49 -33.61 -0.75 -10.86
CA PHE A 49 -32.34 -0.14 -11.26
C PHE A 49 -32.31 0.19 -12.76
N LEU A 50 -32.75 -0.72 -13.64
CA LEU A 50 -32.82 -0.44 -15.08
C LEU A 50 -33.81 0.67 -15.42
N ARG A 51 -35.01 0.64 -14.80
CA ARG A 51 -36.07 1.62 -15.05
C ARG A 51 -35.70 3.01 -14.53
N ASP A 52 -35.09 3.09 -13.36
CA ASP A 52 -34.91 4.35 -12.64
C ASP A 52 -33.51 4.91 -12.84
N VAL A 53 -32.50 4.09 -13.14
CA VAL A 53 -31.12 4.53 -13.39
C VAL A 53 -30.73 4.32 -14.85
N GLY A 54 -30.90 3.09 -15.34
CA GLY A 54 -30.46 2.68 -16.68
C GLY A 54 -30.96 3.56 -17.82
N LYS A 55 -32.23 3.99 -17.79
CA LYS A 55 -32.82 4.85 -18.84
C LYS A 55 -32.13 6.20 -19.02
N HIS A 56 -31.41 6.68 -18.00
CA HIS A 56 -30.82 8.01 -18.04
C HIS A 56 -29.45 8.04 -18.73
N ILE A 57 -28.77 6.90 -18.87
CA ILE A 57 -27.42 6.84 -19.44
C ILE A 57 -27.46 5.93 -20.65
N THR A 58 -27.13 6.46 -21.83
CA THR A 58 -27.18 5.68 -23.06
C THR A 58 -25.95 4.78 -23.19
N VAL A 59 -26.10 3.65 -23.88
CA VAL A 59 -24.97 2.78 -24.21
C VAL A 59 -23.88 3.57 -24.94
N ASN A 60 -24.24 4.40 -25.92
CA ASN A 60 -23.27 5.23 -26.65
C ASN A 60 -22.44 6.14 -25.72
N TYR A 61 -23.06 6.71 -24.67
CA TYR A 61 -22.34 7.51 -23.68
C TYR A 61 -21.33 6.68 -22.89
N MET A 62 -21.73 5.48 -22.44
CA MET A 62 -20.85 4.58 -21.69
C MET A 62 -19.67 4.12 -22.54
N MET A 63 -19.94 3.75 -23.79
CA MET A 63 -18.95 3.30 -24.77
C MET A 63 -17.92 4.39 -25.12
N ALA A 64 -18.32 5.66 -25.05
CA ALA A 64 -17.43 6.78 -25.36
C ALA A 64 -16.38 7.07 -24.26
N LYS A 65 -16.49 6.46 -23.07
CA LYS A 65 -15.50 6.64 -22.02
C LYS A 65 -14.20 5.92 -22.37
N ASP A 66 -13.06 6.59 -22.24
CA ASP A 66 -11.75 6.03 -22.56
C ASP A 66 -11.44 4.73 -21.80
N SER A 67 -11.91 4.60 -20.56
CA SER A 67 -11.76 3.39 -19.74
C SER A 67 -12.49 2.18 -20.31
N VAL A 68 -13.63 2.40 -20.98
CA VAL A 68 -14.45 1.35 -21.59
C VAL A 68 -13.95 1.06 -23.02
N LYS A 69 -13.75 2.12 -23.82
CA LYS A 69 -13.31 2.02 -25.21
C LYS A 69 -12.04 1.19 -25.36
N LYS A 70 -11.00 1.50 -24.57
CA LYS A 70 -9.71 0.76 -24.61
C LYS A 70 -9.84 -0.72 -24.27
N ARG A 71 -10.83 -1.12 -23.46
CA ARG A 71 -11.04 -2.52 -23.07
C ARG A 71 -11.81 -3.30 -24.12
N ILE A 72 -12.78 -2.65 -24.77
CA ILE A 72 -13.57 -3.26 -25.84
C ILE A 72 -12.74 -3.52 -27.09
N ASP A 73 -11.82 -2.60 -27.41
CA ASP A 73 -10.88 -2.76 -28.51
C ASP A 73 -9.79 -3.83 -28.20
N GLY A 74 -9.72 -4.32 -26.95
CA GLY A 74 -8.77 -5.34 -26.51
C GLY A 74 -9.26 -6.78 -26.73
N VAL A 75 -8.32 -7.73 -26.75
CA VAL A 75 -8.57 -9.16 -27.06
C VAL A 75 -9.57 -9.83 -26.11
N THR A 76 -9.62 -9.42 -24.85
CA THR A 76 -10.47 -10.01 -23.81
C THR A 76 -11.85 -9.38 -23.68
N GLY A 77 -12.07 -8.21 -24.29
CA GLY A 77 -13.32 -7.45 -24.13
C GLY A 77 -13.61 -7.00 -22.70
N ILE A 78 -14.87 -6.64 -22.45
CA ILE A 78 -15.40 -6.25 -21.13
C ILE A 78 -16.68 -7.03 -20.83
N SER A 79 -16.80 -7.55 -19.61
CA SER A 79 -18.04 -8.22 -19.18
C SER A 79 -19.17 -7.23 -18.93
N TYR A 80 -20.42 -7.70 -18.96
CA TYR A 80 -21.57 -6.84 -18.61
C TYR A 80 -21.47 -6.31 -17.17
N THR A 81 -20.96 -7.10 -16.22
CA THR A 81 -20.74 -6.66 -14.84
C THR A 81 -19.79 -5.47 -14.77
N GLU A 82 -18.67 -5.53 -15.50
CA GLU A 82 -17.70 -4.43 -15.56
C GLU A 82 -18.25 -3.22 -16.30
N PHE A 83 -19.07 -3.43 -17.33
CA PHE A 83 -19.75 -2.36 -18.04
C PHE A 83 -20.80 -1.65 -17.17
N ALA A 84 -21.58 -2.41 -16.40
CA ALA A 84 -22.62 -1.89 -15.51
C ALA A 84 -22.06 -1.13 -14.30
N TYR A 85 -20.80 -1.39 -13.91
CA TYR A 85 -20.14 -0.72 -12.78
C TYR A 85 -20.16 0.82 -12.89
N GLN A 86 -20.01 1.34 -14.11
CA GLN A 86 -20.07 2.79 -14.35
C GLN A 86 -21.41 3.40 -13.91
N LEU A 87 -22.53 2.70 -14.12
CA LEU A 87 -23.86 3.14 -13.68
C LEU A 87 -24.01 3.02 -12.17
N MET A 88 -23.48 1.93 -11.58
CA MET A 88 -23.52 1.74 -10.13
C MET A 88 -22.79 2.87 -9.40
N GLN A 89 -21.54 3.15 -9.76
CA GLN A 89 -20.77 4.25 -9.16
C GLN A 89 -21.42 5.63 -9.42
N GLY A 90 -22.02 5.82 -10.59
CA GLY A 90 -22.77 7.04 -10.88
C GLY A 90 -24.01 7.19 -9.97
N TYR A 91 -24.70 6.10 -9.68
CA TYR A 91 -25.85 6.10 -8.77
C TYR A 91 -25.44 6.40 -7.32
N ASP A 92 -24.28 5.94 -6.87
CA ASP A 92 -23.74 6.28 -5.55
C ASP A 92 -23.65 7.80 -5.37
N PHE A 93 -23.14 8.52 -6.38
CA PHE A 93 -23.06 9.98 -6.31
C PHE A 93 -24.46 10.62 -6.27
N TYR A 94 -25.39 10.15 -7.09
CA TYR A 94 -26.78 10.62 -7.07
C TYR A 94 -27.44 10.39 -5.71
N TRP A 95 -27.24 9.22 -5.10
CA TRP A 95 -27.80 8.89 -3.80
C TRP A 95 -27.23 9.79 -2.72
N LEU A 96 -25.90 9.95 -2.66
CA LEU A 96 -25.25 10.84 -1.70
C LEU A 96 -25.62 12.30 -1.91
N TYR A 97 -25.80 12.74 -3.16
CA TYR A 97 -26.30 14.07 -3.48
C TYR A 97 -27.69 14.32 -2.89
N LYS A 98 -28.62 13.38 -3.11
CA LYS A 98 -30.01 13.52 -2.69
C LYS A 98 -30.18 13.40 -1.18
N ASN A 99 -29.45 12.48 -0.55
CA ASN A 99 -29.69 12.10 0.86
C ASN A 99 -28.68 12.74 1.83
N LYS A 100 -27.51 13.16 1.35
CA LYS A 100 -26.40 13.68 2.18
C LYS A 100 -25.88 15.04 1.70
N GLN A 101 -26.56 15.67 0.73
CA GLN A 101 -26.17 16.95 0.14
C GLN A 101 -24.74 16.97 -0.44
N CYS A 102 -24.21 15.80 -0.82
CA CYS A 102 -22.86 15.70 -1.39
C CYS A 102 -22.79 16.37 -2.76
N LYS A 103 -21.95 17.42 -2.90
CA LYS A 103 -21.81 18.22 -4.13
C LYS A 103 -20.54 17.94 -4.92
N MET A 104 -19.56 17.27 -4.34
CA MET A 104 -18.26 17.04 -4.97
C MET A 104 -17.79 15.60 -4.74
N GLN A 105 -17.29 14.97 -5.80
CA GLN A 105 -16.61 13.68 -5.72
C GLN A 105 -15.14 13.85 -6.08
N MET A 106 -14.25 13.30 -5.25
CA MET A 106 -12.80 13.34 -5.47
C MET A 106 -12.27 11.92 -5.69
N GLY A 107 -11.28 11.76 -6.58
CA GLY A 107 -10.68 10.46 -6.86
C GLY A 107 -9.40 10.53 -7.68
N GLY A 108 -8.83 9.37 -8.03
CA GLY A 108 -7.73 9.28 -8.99
C GLY A 108 -8.18 9.62 -10.41
N SER A 109 -7.26 10.06 -11.28
CA SER A 109 -7.57 10.43 -12.67
C SER A 109 -8.14 9.28 -13.50
N ASP A 110 -7.89 8.02 -13.11
CA ASP A 110 -8.49 6.83 -13.69
C ASP A 110 -10.00 6.70 -13.42
N GLN A 111 -10.53 7.38 -12.40
CA GLN A 111 -11.95 7.35 -12.03
C GLN A 111 -12.80 8.39 -12.76
N TRP A 112 -12.19 9.31 -13.52
CA TRP A 112 -12.87 10.43 -14.18
C TRP A 112 -14.16 10.04 -14.93
N GLY A 113 -14.11 8.96 -15.73
CA GLY A 113 -15.23 8.50 -16.54
C GLY A 113 -16.45 8.10 -15.70
N ASN A 114 -16.22 7.43 -14.57
CA ASN A 114 -17.28 6.97 -13.68
C ASN A 114 -17.83 8.14 -12.85
N MET A 115 -16.98 8.99 -12.30
CA MET A 115 -17.41 10.14 -11.50
C MET A 115 -18.26 11.13 -12.32
N THR A 116 -17.86 11.39 -13.58
CA THR A 116 -18.66 12.23 -14.51
C THR A 116 -19.99 11.60 -14.93
N THR A 117 -20.14 10.28 -14.78
CA THR A 117 -21.44 9.63 -14.96
C THR A 117 -22.36 9.96 -13.79
N GLY A 118 -21.82 10.09 -12.58
CA GLY A 118 -22.57 10.55 -11.41
C GLY A 118 -23.09 11.98 -11.57
N THR A 119 -22.28 12.91 -12.06
CA THR A 119 -22.75 14.28 -12.32
C THR A 119 -23.83 14.32 -13.38
N GLU A 120 -23.72 13.49 -14.43
CA GLU A 120 -24.74 13.37 -15.46
C GLU A 120 -26.05 12.76 -14.92
N LEU A 121 -25.98 11.78 -14.03
CA LEU A 121 -27.16 11.22 -13.35
C LEU A 121 -27.82 12.27 -12.44
N ILE A 122 -27.05 13.05 -11.68
CA ILE A 122 -27.57 14.15 -10.85
C ILE A 122 -28.29 15.19 -11.73
N ARG A 123 -27.67 15.60 -12.83
CA ARG A 123 -28.28 16.54 -13.78
C ARG A 123 -29.59 16.02 -14.35
N ARG A 124 -29.64 14.75 -14.77
CA ARG A 124 -30.83 14.14 -15.41
C ARG A 124 -31.94 13.75 -14.43
N LYS A 125 -31.59 13.31 -13.21
CA LYS A 125 -32.57 12.79 -12.22
C LYS A 125 -32.99 13.82 -11.18
N ALA A 126 -32.11 14.75 -10.81
CA ALA A 126 -32.38 15.76 -9.79
C ALA A 126 -32.43 17.20 -10.36
N GLY A 127 -32.08 17.41 -11.63
CA GLY A 127 -31.96 18.75 -12.21
C GLY A 127 -30.86 19.60 -11.53
N GLY A 128 -29.92 18.94 -10.86
CA GLY A 128 -28.93 19.59 -10.00
C GLY A 128 -27.56 19.70 -10.63
N GLU A 129 -26.70 20.49 -9.99
CA GLU A 129 -25.27 20.62 -10.31
C GLU A 129 -24.40 19.96 -9.24
N ALA A 130 -23.37 19.24 -9.68
CA ALA A 130 -22.36 18.58 -8.85
C ALA A 130 -21.01 18.54 -9.59
N PHE A 131 -19.92 18.44 -8.82
CA PHE A 131 -18.56 18.62 -9.29
C PHE A 131 -17.72 17.36 -9.11
N VAL A 132 -16.71 17.22 -9.95
CA VAL A 132 -15.71 16.15 -9.84
C VAL A 132 -14.31 16.76 -9.84
N PHE A 133 -13.45 16.21 -9.01
CA PHE A 133 -12.05 16.62 -8.92
C PHE A 133 -11.17 15.38 -8.94
N THR A 134 -10.15 15.39 -9.80
CA THR A 134 -9.22 14.25 -9.93
C THR A 134 -7.81 14.64 -9.57
N ASN A 135 -7.16 13.77 -8.82
CA ASN A 135 -5.73 13.81 -8.58
C ASN A 135 -4.98 13.05 -9.68
N PRO A 136 -3.82 13.54 -10.15
CA PRO A 136 -3.00 12.80 -11.10
C PRO A 136 -2.48 11.50 -10.48
N LEU A 137 -2.34 10.46 -11.31
CA LEU A 137 -1.66 9.24 -10.88
C LEU A 137 -0.20 9.56 -10.51
N ILE A 138 0.23 9.03 -9.36
CA ILE A 138 1.60 9.22 -8.90
C ILE A 138 2.53 8.26 -9.66
N THR A 139 3.57 8.84 -10.25
CA THR A 139 4.64 8.15 -10.95
C THR A 139 5.97 8.46 -10.27
N LYS A 140 6.91 7.53 -10.39
CA LYS A 140 8.31 7.75 -10.06
C LYS A 140 9.02 8.46 -11.22
N ALA A 141 10.13 9.13 -10.93
CA ALA A 141 10.97 9.80 -11.93
C ALA A 141 11.52 8.82 -12.99
N ASP A 142 11.70 7.54 -12.63
CA ASP A 142 12.13 6.47 -13.54
C ASP A 142 11.01 5.94 -14.47
N GLY A 143 9.80 6.52 -14.41
CA GLY A 143 8.63 6.09 -15.17
C GLY A 143 7.90 4.89 -14.55
N GLY A 144 8.41 4.33 -13.45
CA GLY A 144 7.79 3.25 -12.69
C GLY A 144 6.53 3.70 -11.95
N LYS A 145 5.68 2.71 -11.62
CA LYS A 145 4.47 2.94 -10.80
C LYS A 145 4.86 3.23 -9.35
N PHE A 146 4.23 4.26 -8.77
CA PHE A 146 4.33 4.56 -7.35
C PHE A 146 3.74 3.43 -6.49
N GLY A 147 4.27 3.23 -5.28
CA GLY A 147 3.78 2.23 -4.32
C GLY A 147 4.07 0.76 -4.66
N LYS A 148 4.69 0.48 -5.83
CA LYS A 148 5.26 -0.83 -6.14
C LYS A 148 6.76 -0.86 -5.87
N THR A 149 7.17 -1.80 -5.04
CA THR A 149 8.57 -2.19 -4.83
C THR A 149 8.82 -3.55 -5.49
N GLU A 150 10.09 -3.95 -5.58
CA GLU A 150 10.48 -5.31 -5.98
C GLU A 150 9.86 -6.39 -5.06
N SER A 151 9.48 -6.00 -3.84
CA SER A 151 8.85 -6.86 -2.84
C SER A 151 7.32 -6.82 -2.82
N GLY A 152 6.67 -6.02 -3.67
CA GLY A 152 5.21 -5.93 -3.74
C GLY A 152 4.66 -4.54 -3.44
N ASN A 153 3.47 -4.49 -2.81
CA ASN A 153 2.82 -3.25 -2.43
C ASN A 153 3.34 -2.74 -1.08
N ILE A 154 3.36 -1.42 -0.90
CA ILE A 154 3.51 -0.78 0.41
C ILE A 154 2.11 -0.63 1.02
N TRP A 155 1.87 -1.36 2.11
CA TRP A 155 0.59 -1.36 2.81
C TRP A 155 0.62 -0.34 3.96
N LEU A 156 -0.56 0.21 4.31
CA LEU A 156 -0.72 1.03 5.51
C LEU A 156 -0.84 0.19 6.79
N ASP A 157 -1.20 -1.09 6.64
CA ASP A 157 -1.29 -2.05 7.75
C ASP A 157 0.11 -2.47 8.20
N ALA A 158 0.42 -2.20 9.48
CA ALA A 158 1.71 -2.50 10.10
C ALA A 158 2.08 -4.00 10.04
N ASN A 159 1.10 -4.91 9.98
CA ASN A 159 1.35 -6.35 9.88
C ASN A 159 1.74 -6.79 8.46
N LYS A 160 1.45 -5.96 7.45
CA LYS A 160 1.81 -6.23 6.04
C LYS A 160 3.03 -5.44 5.60
N THR A 161 3.20 -4.23 6.12
CA THR A 161 4.39 -3.41 5.94
C THR A 161 4.68 -2.75 7.26
N THR A 162 5.75 -3.19 7.92
CA THR A 162 6.11 -2.65 9.24
C THR A 162 6.39 -1.15 9.17
N PRO A 163 6.21 -0.37 10.25
CA PRO A 163 6.52 1.05 10.27
C PRO A 163 7.96 1.36 9.83
N TYR A 164 8.93 0.51 10.18
CA TYR A 164 10.30 0.59 9.67
C TYR A 164 10.39 0.40 8.15
N GLN A 165 9.77 -0.63 7.59
CA GLN A 165 9.77 -0.87 6.14
C GLN A 165 9.08 0.28 5.40
N PHE A 166 8.00 0.82 5.98
CA PHE A 166 7.27 1.97 5.48
C PHE A 166 8.17 3.22 5.50
N TYR A 167 8.81 3.53 6.63
CA TYR A 167 9.79 4.62 6.76
C TYR A 167 10.94 4.47 5.75
N GLN A 168 11.50 3.27 5.61
CA GLN A 168 12.58 3.01 4.65
C GLN A 168 12.11 3.21 3.21
N PHE A 169 10.87 2.87 2.84
CA PHE A 169 10.35 3.12 1.50
C PHE A 169 10.45 4.60 1.13
N TRP A 170 9.96 5.48 2.00
CA TRP A 170 10.02 6.94 1.80
C TRP A 170 11.44 7.48 1.88
N LEU A 171 12.23 6.99 2.84
CA LEU A 171 13.63 7.38 2.98
C LEU A 171 14.43 7.01 1.73
N ASN A 172 14.00 6.02 0.93
CA ASN A 172 14.67 5.58 -0.29
C ASN A 172 14.19 6.28 -1.57
N ALA A 173 13.33 7.28 -1.46
CA ALA A 173 12.99 8.13 -2.60
C ALA A 173 14.25 8.74 -3.22
N THR A 174 14.24 8.87 -4.55
CA THR A 174 15.25 9.66 -5.27
C THR A 174 15.11 11.12 -4.89
N ASP A 175 16.13 11.95 -5.15
CA ASP A 175 16.05 13.40 -4.88
C ASP A 175 14.86 14.03 -5.63
N THR A 176 14.70 13.69 -6.91
CA THR A 176 13.61 14.15 -7.76
C THR A 176 12.23 13.71 -7.23
N ASP A 177 12.11 12.46 -6.80
CA ASP A 177 10.84 11.95 -6.26
C ASP A 177 10.51 12.60 -4.91
N ALA A 178 11.50 12.75 -4.02
CA ALA A 178 11.30 13.32 -2.69
C ALA A 178 10.80 14.76 -2.76
N GLU A 179 11.35 15.57 -3.67
CA GLU A 179 10.89 16.94 -3.92
C GLU A 179 9.43 17.02 -4.37
N LYS A 180 9.00 16.10 -5.23
CA LYS A 180 7.60 16.03 -5.66
C LYS A 180 6.70 15.51 -4.55
N TRP A 181 7.11 14.43 -3.87
CA TRP A 181 6.29 13.70 -2.92
C TRP A 181 6.07 14.45 -1.61
N ILE A 182 7.05 15.23 -1.13
CA ILE A 182 6.87 16.04 0.08
C ILE A 182 5.74 17.06 -0.06
N ARG A 183 5.51 17.58 -1.27
CA ARG A 183 4.41 18.52 -1.58
C ARG A 183 3.04 17.85 -1.62
N ILE A 184 3.00 16.53 -1.85
CA ILE A 184 1.75 15.77 -2.08
C ILE A 184 1.31 15.05 -0.81
N PHE A 185 2.25 14.45 -0.08
CA PHE A 185 1.95 13.51 1.01
C PHE A 185 2.12 14.10 2.41
N THR A 186 2.51 15.36 2.54
CA THR A 186 2.69 16.02 3.84
C THR A 186 1.79 17.24 3.97
N PHE A 187 1.49 17.62 5.20
CA PHE A 187 0.78 18.86 5.54
C PHE A 187 1.73 20.04 5.80
N LEU A 188 3.01 19.92 5.40
CA LEU A 188 3.98 21.01 5.53
C LEU A 188 3.57 22.19 4.64
N THR A 189 3.80 23.40 5.14
CA THR A 189 3.49 24.61 4.37
C THR A 189 4.47 24.77 3.20
N GLN A 190 4.02 25.44 2.13
CA GLN A 190 4.85 25.65 0.95
C GLN A 190 6.20 26.34 1.25
N PRO A 191 6.29 27.36 2.13
CA PRO A 191 7.58 27.93 2.53
C PRO A 191 8.52 26.89 3.15
N VAL A 192 8.04 26.10 4.12
CA VAL A 192 8.83 25.06 4.79
C VAL A 192 9.35 24.03 3.78
N VAL A 193 8.51 23.60 2.84
CA VAL A 193 8.92 22.66 1.80
C VAL A 193 10.00 23.28 0.90
N ASN A 194 9.85 24.55 0.50
CA ASN A 194 10.83 25.21 -0.36
C ASN A 194 12.19 25.36 0.34
N ASP A 195 12.19 25.70 1.64
CA ASP A 195 13.42 25.81 2.44
C ASP A 195 14.14 24.45 2.56
N LEU A 196 13.39 23.37 2.84
CA LEU A 196 13.94 22.01 2.90
C LEU A 196 14.57 21.58 1.57
N ILE A 197 13.96 21.94 0.44
CA ILE A 197 14.50 21.66 -0.89
C ILE A 197 15.79 22.45 -1.13
N ALA A 198 15.79 23.75 -0.81
CA ALA A 198 16.96 24.60 -0.97
C ALA A 198 18.13 24.10 -0.11
N GLU A 199 17.89 23.74 1.15
CA GLU A 199 18.91 23.18 2.04
C GLU A 199 19.43 21.84 1.53
N HIS A 200 18.55 20.94 1.09
CA HIS A 200 18.95 19.65 0.52
C HIS A 200 19.81 19.80 -0.73
N GLN A 201 19.54 20.80 -1.57
CA GLN A 201 20.36 21.09 -2.75
C GLN A 201 21.79 21.53 -2.41
N THR A 202 22.03 22.10 -1.23
CA THR A 202 23.39 22.46 -0.80
C THR A 202 24.25 21.25 -0.46
N ASP A 203 23.64 20.18 0.08
CA ASP A 203 24.33 18.94 0.45
C ASP A 203 23.37 17.73 0.37
N PRO A 204 23.14 17.18 -0.84
CA PRO A 204 22.22 16.06 -1.02
C PRO A 204 22.62 14.80 -0.24
N SER A 205 23.91 14.68 0.13
CA SER A 205 24.43 13.51 0.86
C SER A 205 23.81 13.35 2.25
N LYS A 206 23.31 14.43 2.84
CA LYS A 206 22.61 14.41 4.15
C LYS A 206 21.21 13.81 4.07
N ARG A 207 20.63 13.76 2.86
CA ARG A 207 19.28 13.20 2.59
C ARG A 207 18.19 13.86 3.42
N LEU A 208 18.30 15.17 3.64
CA LEU A 208 17.42 15.93 4.53
C LEU A 208 15.96 15.81 4.08
N LEU A 209 15.73 15.94 2.77
CA LEU A 209 14.40 15.90 2.18
C LEU A 209 13.73 14.54 2.34
N GLN A 210 14.46 13.45 2.07
CA GLN A 210 13.95 12.09 2.22
C GLN A 210 13.67 11.73 3.68
N LYS A 211 14.55 12.13 4.61
CA LYS A 211 14.33 11.91 6.05
C LYS A 211 13.05 12.61 6.50
N LYS A 212 12.92 13.89 6.16
CA LYS A 212 11.74 14.68 6.53
C LYS A 212 10.46 14.10 5.94
N LEU A 213 10.45 13.75 4.65
CA LEU A 213 9.32 13.06 4.00
C LEU A 213 8.97 11.75 4.73
N ALA A 214 9.96 10.92 5.02
CA ALA A 214 9.75 9.65 5.69
C ALA A 214 9.19 9.81 7.10
N GLU A 215 9.68 10.78 7.87
CA GLU A 215 9.18 11.12 9.19
C GLU A 215 7.73 11.60 9.15
N GLU A 216 7.40 12.58 8.30
CA GLU A 216 6.05 13.14 8.20
C GLU A 216 5.02 12.06 7.84
N VAL A 217 5.29 11.26 6.81
CA VAL A 217 4.32 10.27 6.35
C VAL A 217 4.23 9.08 7.30
N THR A 218 5.35 8.63 7.88
CA THR A 218 5.32 7.54 8.87
C THR A 218 4.55 7.97 10.12
N ARG A 219 4.77 9.19 10.62
CA ARG A 219 4.01 9.72 11.75
C ARG A 219 2.52 9.83 11.44
N LEU A 220 2.16 10.29 10.24
CA LEU A 220 0.76 10.39 9.83
C LEU A 220 0.07 9.02 9.81
N VAL A 221 0.74 7.99 9.28
CA VAL A 221 0.13 6.66 9.08
C VAL A 221 0.19 5.80 10.35
N HIS A 222 1.33 5.79 11.06
CA HIS A 222 1.62 4.87 12.15
C HIS A 222 1.70 5.54 13.52
N GLY A 223 1.73 6.87 13.59
CA GLY A 223 1.85 7.63 14.84
C GLY A 223 3.30 7.93 15.24
N GLN A 224 3.45 8.76 16.28
CA GLN A 224 4.75 9.24 16.76
C GLN A 224 5.60 8.12 17.38
N GLU A 225 5.01 7.27 18.19
CA GLU A 225 5.71 6.17 18.87
C GLU A 225 6.32 5.19 17.86
N GLU A 226 5.57 4.79 16.84
CA GLU A 226 6.05 3.87 15.81
C GLU A 226 7.10 4.51 14.88
N LEU A 227 7.05 5.83 14.69
CA LEU A 227 8.13 6.56 14.03
C LEU A 227 9.42 6.50 14.84
N GLU A 228 9.37 6.75 16.15
CA GLU A 228 10.54 6.71 17.03
C GLU A 228 11.19 5.32 17.01
N LYS A 229 10.38 4.27 17.13
CA LYS A 229 10.79 2.86 16.95
C LYS A 229 11.46 2.60 15.60
N ALA A 230 10.88 3.10 14.51
CA ALA A 230 11.44 2.96 13.16
C ALA A 230 12.79 3.69 13.01
N LEU A 231 12.95 4.86 13.65
CA LEU A 231 14.19 5.63 13.66
C LEU A 231 15.28 4.92 14.48
N GLU A 232 14.94 4.41 15.67
CA GLU A 232 15.85 3.64 16.52
C GLU A 232 16.32 2.36 15.80
N THR A 233 15.39 1.63 15.21
CA THR A 233 15.68 0.45 14.37
C THR A 233 16.63 0.81 13.24
N THR A 234 16.35 1.92 12.53
CA THR A 234 17.20 2.40 11.45
C THR A 234 18.61 2.69 11.99
N ALA A 235 18.74 3.40 13.11
CA ALA A 235 20.04 3.70 13.71
C ALA A 235 20.81 2.42 14.10
N LYS A 236 20.17 1.46 14.78
CA LYS A 236 20.78 0.19 15.20
C LYS A 236 21.23 -0.65 14.00
N LEU A 237 20.35 -0.82 13.00
CA LEU A 237 20.66 -1.61 11.81
C LEU A 237 21.77 -0.98 10.98
N PHE A 238 21.87 0.35 10.88
CA PHE A 238 22.93 1.02 10.14
C PHE A 238 24.25 1.12 10.91
N ALA A 239 24.20 1.38 12.22
CA ALA A 239 25.40 1.49 13.07
C ALA A 239 26.17 0.16 13.16
N ASN A 240 25.46 -0.98 13.12
CA ASN A 240 26.05 -2.30 13.31
C ASN A 240 26.21 -3.13 12.02
N GLN A 241 26.03 -2.61 10.80
CA GLN A 241 26.12 -3.45 9.58
C GLN A 241 27.45 -4.20 9.43
N SER A 242 28.53 -3.64 9.97
CA SER A 242 29.88 -4.23 9.93
C SER A 242 30.10 -5.34 10.96
N ALA A 243 29.23 -5.45 11.97
CA ALA A 243 29.34 -6.49 12.99
C ALA A 243 28.85 -7.85 12.46
N PRO A 244 29.45 -8.98 12.84
CA PRO A 244 28.92 -10.30 12.53
C PRO A 244 27.51 -10.47 13.13
N ALA A 245 26.58 -11.14 12.44
CA ALA A 245 25.25 -11.39 12.99
C ALA A 245 25.30 -12.23 14.28
N GLU A 246 26.35 -13.04 14.42
CA GLU A 246 26.69 -13.84 15.60
C GLU A 246 26.97 -13.00 16.86
N SER A 247 27.24 -11.69 16.70
CA SER A 247 27.43 -10.76 17.83
C SER A 247 26.12 -10.22 18.41
N LEU A 248 24.99 -10.41 17.71
CA LEU A 248 23.68 -9.98 18.19
C LEU A 248 23.26 -10.91 19.33
N SER A 249 22.83 -10.38 20.47
CA SER A 249 22.23 -11.17 21.53
C SER A 249 20.82 -11.66 21.15
N ARG A 250 20.28 -12.61 21.92
CA ARG A 250 18.87 -13.03 21.78
C ARG A 250 17.93 -11.84 21.91
N GLU A 251 18.18 -11.01 22.92
CA GLU A 251 17.41 -9.79 23.17
C GLU A 251 17.49 -8.82 22.00
N ASP A 252 18.67 -8.67 21.36
CA ASP A 252 18.82 -7.82 20.16
C ASP A 252 18.01 -8.33 18.97
N LEU A 253 17.92 -9.66 18.79
CA LEU A 253 17.14 -10.28 17.71
C LEU A 253 15.65 -10.19 17.99
N GLU A 254 15.22 -10.51 19.22
CA GLU A 254 13.82 -10.45 19.62
C GLU A 254 13.30 -9.02 19.65
N ASN A 255 14.10 -8.06 20.09
CA ASN A 255 13.75 -6.65 20.11
C ASN A 255 14.15 -5.94 18.82
N MET A 256 14.51 -6.69 17.76
CA MET A 256 14.73 -6.12 16.44
C MET A 256 13.38 -5.68 15.86
N GLU A 257 12.99 -4.46 16.18
CA GLU A 257 11.80 -3.83 15.63
C GLU A 257 11.93 -3.64 14.12
N GLY A 258 10.80 -3.56 13.41
CA GLY A 258 10.81 -3.42 11.94
C GLY A 258 11.14 -4.69 11.14
N VAL A 259 11.38 -5.80 11.82
CA VAL A 259 11.63 -7.11 11.23
C VAL A 259 10.35 -7.95 11.31
N ILE A 260 9.91 -8.49 10.18
CA ILE A 260 8.78 -9.41 10.19
C ILE A 260 9.27 -10.75 10.73
N LYS A 261 8.61 -11.23 11.78
CA LYS A 261 8.94 -12.48 12.45
C LYS A 261 8.09 -13.62 11.89
N PHE A 262 8.74 -14.74 11.60
CA PHE A 262 8.08 -15.98 11.20
C PHE A 262 8.46 -17.09 12.16
N ASN A 263 7.53 -18.00 12.40
CA ASN A 263 7.83 -19.26 13.08
C ASN A 263 7.98 -20.35 12.02
N PHE A 264 9.00 -21.19 12.17
CA PHE A 264 9.28 -22.30 11.27
C PHE A 264 9.56 -23.57 12.07
N PRO A 265 8.96 -24.73 11.73
CA PRO A 265 9.17 -25.95 12.50
C PRO A 265 10.62 -26.42 12.43
N LYS A 266 11.25 -26.64 13.59
CA LYS A 266 12.65 -27.11 13.65
C LYS A 266 12.86 -28.46 12.95
N ALA A 267 11.88 -29.36 13.01
CA ALA A 267 11.92 -30.66 12.34
C ALA A 267 12.13 -30.56 10.81
N ARG A 268 11.55 -29.54 10.17
CA ARG A 268 11.71 -29.31 8.71
C ARG A 268 13.14 -28.87 8.35
N LEU A 269 13.84 -28.24 9.29
CA LEU A 269 15.25 -27.89 9.14
C LEU A 269 16.14 -29.14 9.26
N GLU A 270 15.80 -30.05 10.19
CA GLU A 270 16.52 -31.30 10.42
C GLU A 270 16.36 -32.30 9.26
N GLU A 271 15.22 -32.29 8.57
CA GLU A 271 15.00 -33.04 7.32
C GLU A 271 15.87 -32.55 6.16
N GLY A 272 16.44 -31.33 6.27
CA GLY A 272 17.21 -30.66 5.25
C GLY A 272 16.32 -29.94 4.23
N ILE A 273 16.32 -28.61 4.28
CA ILE A 273 15.55 -27.75 3.37
C ILE A 273 16.48 -26.86 2.55
N ASP A 274 16.23 -26.75 1.24
CA ASP A 274 16.93 -25.80 0.38
C ASP A 274 16.43 -24.37 0.61
N ILE A 275 17.30 -23.38 0.38
CA ILE A 275 17.01 -21.97 0.63
C ILE A 275 15.77 -21.48 -0.12
N VAL A 276 15.55 -21.95 -1.35
CA VAL A 276 14.42 -21.50 -2.18
C VAL A 276 13.10 -21.99 -1.59
N SER A 277 13.03 -23.26 -1.19
CA SER A 277 11.87 -23.83 -0.51
C SER A 277 11.64 -23.15 0.84
N PHE A 278 12.69 -22.96 1.65
CA PHE A 278 12.60 -22.29 2.95
C PHE A 278 12.02 -20.86 2.84
N LEU A 279 12.53 -20.07 1.89
CA LEU A 279 12.08 -18.69 1.66
C LEU A 279 10.64 -18.58 1.16
N ALA A 280 10.15 -19.59 0.44
CA ALA A 280 8.76 -19.64 -0.02
C ALA A 280 7.81 -20.14 1.08
N ASP A 281 8.21 -21.18 1.83
CA ASP A 281 7.41 -21.75 2.93
C ASP A 281 7.23 -20.75 4.08
N THR A 282 8.24 -19.90 4.34
CA THR A 282 8.14 -18.77 5.28
C THR A 282 7.34 -17.59 4.74
N THR A 283 6.86 -17.63 3.49
CA THR A 283 6.13 -16.55 2.80
C THR A 283 6.88 -15.21 2.67
N ILE A 284 8.19 -15.20 2.96
CA ILE A 284 9.10 -14.06 2.70
C ILE A 284 9.09 -13.71 1.19
N PHE A 285 8.89 -14.73 0.36
CA PHE A 285 8.58 -14.61 -1.06
C PHE A 285 7.24 -15.28 -1.37
N PRO A 286 6.45 -14.73 -2.29
CA PRO A 286 5.13 -15.26 -2.62
C PRO A 286 5.21 -16.57 -3.43
N SER A 287 6.37 -16.90 -4.01
CA SER A 287 6.56 -18.16 -4.73
C SER A 287 8.03 -18.60 -4.74
N LYS A 288 8.27 -19.90 -4.96
CA LYS A 288 9.61 -20.47 -5.19
C LYS A 288 10.32 -19.84 -6.39
N GLY A 289 9.57 -19.46 -7.43
CA GLY A 289 10.13 -18.81 -8.62
C GLY A 289 10.75 -17.46 -8.32
N GLU A 290 10.06 -16.64 -7.52
CA GLU A 290 10.57 -15.33 -7.08
C GLU A 290 11.76 -15.47 -6.13
N ALA A 291 11.67 -16.39 -5.16
CA ALA A 291 12.78 -16.68 -4.25
C ALA A 291 14.05 -17.09 -5.01
N ARG A 292 13.93 -18.03 -5.97
CA ARG A 292 15.05 -18.49 -6.80
C ARG A 292 15.69 -17.34 -7.58
N LYS A 293 14.89 -16.51 -8.25
CA LYS A 293 15.40 -15.36 -9.02
C LYS A 293 16.19 -14.39 -8.14
N MET A 294 15.70 -14.14 -6.92
CA MET A 294 16.35 -13.23 -5.99
C MET A 294 17.64 -13.79 -5.38
N VAL A 295 17.70 -15.10 -5.10
CA VAL A 295 18.94 -15.76 -4.69
C VAL A 295 19.99 -15.69 -5.81
N GLN A 296 19.61 -16.04 -7.05
CA GLN A 296 20.52 -15.96 -8.21
C GLN A 296 21.02 -14.54 -8.49
N GLY A 297 20.19 -13.53 -8.21
CA GLY A 297 20.56 -12.12 -8.30
C GLY A 297 21.45 -11.61 -7.15
N GLY A 298 21.84 -12.48 -6.19
CA GLY A 298 22.61 -12.08 -5.01
C GLY A 298 21.83 -11.18 -4.04
N GLY A 299 20.50 -11.20 -4.12
CA GLY A 299 19.59 -10.35 -3.36
C GLY A 299 19.11 -10.98 -2.04
N VAL A 300 19.72 -12.07 -1.60
CA VAL A 300 19.39 -12.74 -0.33
C VAL A 300 20.65 -12.92 0.51
N SER A 301 20.55 -12.66 1.81
CA SER A 301 21.60 -12.99 2.79
C SER A 301 21.00 -13.67 4.02
N ILE A 302 21.75 -14.63 4.57
CA ILE A 302 21.47 -15.28 5.86
C ILE A 302 22.54 -14.81 6.84
N ASN A 303 22.13 -14.30 8.01
CA ASN A 303 23.04 -13.85 9.06
C ASN A 303 24.12 -12.90 8.51
N ARG A 304 23.70 -11.97 7.64
CA ARG A 304 24.55 -10.99 6.91
C ARG A 304 25.57 -11.59 5.93
N LYS A 305 25.51 -12.89 5.64
CA LYS A 305 26.31 -13.57 4.62
C LYS A 305 25.45 -13.80 3.38
N LYS A 306 25.93 -13.39 2.21
CA LYS A 306 25.20 -13.58 0.95
C LYS A 306 25.02 -15.06 0.64
N VAL A 307 23.84 -15.41 0.12
CA VAL A 307 23.57 -16.75 -0.40
C VAL A 307 23.82 -16.72 -1.91
N GLU A 308 24.76 -17.54 -2.37
CA GLU A 308 25.19 -17.58 -3.77
C GLU A 308 24.58 -18.74 -4.57
N ASP A 309 24.13 -19.80 -3.88
CA ASP A 309 23.58 -21.01 -4.49
C ASP A 309 22.10 -21.20 -4.15
N VAL A 310 21.29 -21.49 -5.15
CA VAL A 310 19.87 -21.86 -5.00
C VAL A 310 19.70 -23.23 -4.37
N ALA A 311 20.73 -24.08 -4.38
CA ALA A 311 20.78 -25.36 -3.70
C ALA A 311 21.37 -25.26 -2.28
N PHE A 312 21.68 -24.05 -1.81
CA PHE A 312 22.16 -23.82 -0.45
C PHE A 312 21.19 -24.45 0.56
N LYS A 313 21.70 -25.30 1.44
CA LYS A 313 20.91 -25.93 2.49
C LYS A 313 20.88 -25.06 3.73
N VAL A 314 19.70 -24.84 4.27
CA VAL A 314 19.55 -24.17 5.56
C VAL A 314 19.76 -25.25 6.64
N GLU A 315 20.80 -25.10 7.44
CA GLU A 315 21.20 -26.08 8.46
C GLU A 315 21.08 -25.51 9.87
N THR A 316 20.97 -26.38 10.87
CA THR A 316 20.90 -26.01 12.30
C THR A 316 22.14 -25.25 12.79
N SER A 317 23.30 -25.48 12.15
CA SER A 317 24.56 -24.78 12.42
C SER A 317 24.51 -23.28 12.15
N LEU A 318 23.56 -22.82 11.33
CA LEU A 318 23.35 -21.41 11.01
C LEU A 318 22.49 -20.70 12.06
N LEU A 319 21.84 -21.42 12.98
CA LEU A 319 20.92 -20.81 13.93
C LEU A 319 21.68 -19.93 14.94
N LEU A 320 21.36 -18.64 14.96
CA LEU A 320 21.79 -17.71 16.00
C LEU A 320 21.11 -18.12 17.31
N HIS A 321 21.90 -18.29 18.36
CA HIS A 321 21.45 -18.79 19.67
C HIS A 321 20.69 -20.14 19.60
N GLY A 322 20.90 -20.93 18.54
CA GLY A 322 20.23 -22.21 18.34
C GLY A 322 18.75 -22.13 17.94
N GLU A 323 18.22 -20.93 17.71
CA GLU A 323 16.78 -20.69 17.52
C GLU A 323 16.42 -19.72 16.39
N TYR A 324 17.31 -18.80 15.98
CA TYR A 324 16.94 -17.75 15.02
C TYR A 324 17.76 -17.76 13.73
N LEU A 325 17.13 -17.38 12.62
CA LEU A 325 17.83 -16.93 11.41
C LEU A 325 17.44 -15.50 11.06
N LEU A 326 18.45 -14.67 10.83
CA LEU A 326 18.26 -13.34 10.29
C LEU A 326 18.35 -13.40 8.76
N ILE A 327 17.23 -13.21 8.08
CA ILE A 327 17.14 -13.20 6.62
C ILE A 327 17.07 -11.76 6.13
N GLN A 328 17.91 -11.43 5.16
CA GLN A 328 17.91 -10.13 4.50
C GLN A 328 17.52 -10.30 3.03
N LYS A 329 16.51 -9.55 2.59
CA LYS A 329 16.06 -9.43 1.20
C LYS A 329 16.49 -8.05 0.68
N GLY A 330 17.28 -8.05 -0.39
CA GLY A 330 17.92 -6.85 -0.92
C GLY A 330 18.85 -6.22 0.13
N LYS A 331 18.85 -4.89 0.21
CA LYS A 331 19.74 -4.16 1.15
C LYS A 331 19.10 -3.84 2.49
N LYS A 332 17.76 -3.82 2.58
CA LYS A 332 17.07 -3.11 3.68
C LYS A 332 15.88 -3.85 4.29
N SER A 333 15.39 -4.92 3.67
CA SER A 333 14.30 -5.72 4.21
C SER A 333 14.86 -6.86 5.03
N TYR A 334 14.61 -6.84 6.33
CA TYR A 334 15.05 -7.87 7.26
C TYR A 334 13.84 -8.66 7.75
N TYR A 335 14.06 -9.96 7.96
CA TYR A 335 13.10 -10.93 8.47
C TYR A 335 13.80 -11.80 9.52
N LEU A 336 13.09 -12.18 10.57
CA LEU A 336 13.60 -13.03 11.62
C LEU A 336 12.78 -14.31 11.63
N VAL A 337 13.43 -15.45 11.43
CA VAL A 337 12.75 -16.74 11.49
C VAL A 337 13.13 -17.41 12.79
N ASN A 338 12.14 -17.64 13.65
CA ASN A 338 12.26 -18.40 14.88
C ASN A 338 11.97 -19.88 14.61
N PHE A 339 12.85 -20.76 15.07
CA PHE A 339 12.74 -22.20 14.95
C PHE A 339 12.32 -22.82 16.26
N SER A 340 11.10 -23.35 16.28
CA SER A 340 10.47 -24.00 17.44
C SER A 340 10.13 -25.46 17.16
#